data_AF-A0A447JE78-F1
#
_entry.id   AF-A0A447JE78-F1
#
_cell.length_a   1.000
_cell.length_b   1.000
_cell.length_c   1.000
_cell.angle_alpha   90.00
_cell.angle_beta   90.00
_cell.angle_gamma   90.00
#
_symmetry.space_group_name_H-M   'P 1'
#
loop_
_entity.id
_entity.type
_entity.pdbx_description
1 polymer ?
#
loop_
_entity_poly.entity_id
_entity_poly.type
_entity_poly.pdbx_seq_one_letter_code
_entity_poly.pdbx_strand_id
1 'polypeptide(L)' 'MVVEATGIGREEAETLLKQTDFEVKPAILMALTGLDAAAAREKLAAHQGFLRAALEH' A
#
# COMPACT_ATOMS: atom_id res chain seq x y z
N MET A 1 -10.47 4.28 -4.45
CA MET A 1 -9.94 3.62 -3.23
C MET A 1 -8.47 3.95 -2.94
N VAL A 2 -7.47 3.63 -3.79
CA VAL A 2 -6.06 3.99 -3.48
C VAL A 2 -5.83 5.51 -3.52
N VAL A 3 -6.22 6.17 -4.60
CA VAL A 3 -6.18 7.65 -4.76
C VAL A 3 -6.91 8.36 -3.61
N GLU A 4 -8.09 7.87 -3.23
CA GLU A 4 -8.88 8.47 -2.14
C GLU A 4 -8.25 8.26 -0.75
N ALA A 5 -7.58 7.13 -0.53
CA ALA A 5 -6.96 6.81 0.75
C ALA A 5 -5.58 7.46 0.95
N THR A 6 -4.89 7.81 -0.14
CA THR A 6 -3.48 8.23 -0.14
C THR A 6 -3.30 9.66 -0.66
N GLY A 7 -4.27 10.19 -1.40
CA GLY A 7 -4.20 11.51 -2.03
C GLY A 7 -3.30 11.59 -3.26
N ILE A 8 -2.71 10.48 -3.71
CA ILE A 8 -1.81 10.46 -4.87
C ILE A 8 -2.56 10.54 -6.20
N GLY A 9 -1.85 10.91 -7.26
CA GLY A 9 -2.39 10.93 -8.62
C GLY A 9 -2.82 9.54 -9.11
N ARG A 10 -3.76 9.48 -10.05
CA ARG A 10 -4.24 8.22 -10.64
C ARG A 10 -3.12 7.40 -11.28
N GLU A 11 -2.21 8.05 -12.01
CA GLU A 11 -1.09 7.39 -12.69
C GLU A 11 -0.12 6.72 -11.71
N GLU A 12 0.18 7.40 -10.60
CA GLU A 12 0.96 6.87 -9.47
C GLU A 12 0.24 5.67 -8.82
N ALA A 13 -1.07 5.81 -8.55
CA ALA A 13 -1.86 4.72 -7.98
C ALA A 13 -1.91 3.49 -8.89
N GLU A 14 -2.04 3.66 -10.22
CA GLU A 14 -2.01 2.56 -11.18
C GLU A 14 -0.64 1.89 -11.25
N THR A 15 0.43 2.66 -11.11
CA THR A 15 1.80 2.14 -11.09
C THR A 15 2.03 1.27 -9.86
N LEU A 16 1.65 1.78 -8.69
CA LEU A 16 1.71 1.04 -7.43
C LEU A 16 0.83 -0.21 -7.46
N LEU A 17 -0.38 -0.11 -7.99
CA LEU A 17 -1.25 -1.28 -8.17
C LEU A 17 -0.62 -2.33 -9.08
N LYS A 18 0.01 -1.94 -10.20
CA LYS A 18 0.71 -2.90 -11.07
C LYS A 18 1.88 -3.57 -10.35
N GLN A 19 2.63 -2.82 -9.54
CA GLN A 19 3.73 -3.35 -8.74
C GLN A 19 3.26 -4.32 -7.64
N THR A 20 2.01 -4.19 -7.20
CA THR A 20 1.41 -5.04 -6.16
C THR A 20 0.45 -6.09 -6.70
N ASP A 21 0.49 -6.45 -7.99
CA ASP A 21 -0.46 -7.40 -8.60
C ASP A 21 -1.94 -7.00 -8.39
N PHE A 22 -2.21 -5.69 -8.48
CA PHE A 22 -3.51 -5.05 -8.24
C PHE A 22 -4.03 -5.20 -6.81
N GLU A 23 -3.17 -5.56 -5.86
CA GLU A 23 -3.52 -5.58 -4.45
C GLU A 23 -3.59 -4.15 -3.88
N VAL A 24 -4.80 -3.76 -3.46
CA VAL A 24 -5.09 -2.40 -2.96
C VAL A 24 -4.38 -2.10 -1.63
N LYS A 25 -4.31 -3.06 -0.71
CA LYS A 25 -3.72 -2.87 0.62
C LYS A 25 -2.21 -2.54 0.58
N PRO A 26 -1.36 -3.34 -0.07
CA PRO A 26 0.05 -3.00 -0.20
C PRO A 26 0.23 -1.72 -1.01
N ALA A 27 -0.57 -1.46 -2.06
CA ALA A 27 -0.46 -0.20 -2.80
C ALA A 27 -0.73 1.04 -1.93
N ILE A 28 -1.74 1.00 -1.06
CA ILE A 28 -2.01 2.08 -0.10
C ILE A 28 -0.87 2.21 0.91
N LEU A 29 -0.35 1.08 1.41
CA LEU A 29 0.76 1.11 2.35
C LEU A 29 2.02 1.69 1.72
N MET A 30 2.39 1.27 0.51
CA MET A 30 3.51 1.83 -0.27
C MET A 30 3.35 3.34 -0.46
N ALA A 31 2.16 3.81 -0.85
CA ALA A 31 1.91 5.23 -1.04
C ALA A 31 2.01 6.06 0.25
N LEU A 32 1.58 5.52 1.40
CA LEU A 32 1.61 6.23 2.67
C LEU A 32 2.97 6.15 3.39
N THR A 33 3.74 5.08 3.15
CA THR A 33 4.99 4.81 3.87
C THR A 33 6.25 4.97 3.01
N GLY A 34 6.10 5.02 1.69
CA GLY A 34 7.20 5.01 0.73
C GLY A 34 7.94 3.66 0.62
N LEU A 35 7.37 2.58 1.19
CA LEU A 35 7.95 1.24 1.12
C LEU A 35 7.77 0.62 -0.27
N ASP A 36 8.67 -0.30 -0.62
CA ASP A 36 8.52 -1.17 -1.78
C ASP A 36 7.42 -2.24 -1.58
N ALA A 37 6.93 -2.82 -2.68
CA ALA A 37 5.86 -3.82 -2.66
C ALA A 37 6.18 -5.03 -1.77
N ALA A 38 7.44 -5.47 -1.75
CA ALA A 38 7.89 -6.56 -0.89
C ALA A 38 7.80 -6.18 0.60
N ALA A 39 8.37 -5.04 0.98
CA ALA A 39 8.35 -4.56 2.36
C ALA A 39 6.92 -4.24 2.84
N ALA A 40 6.08 -3.69 1.96
CA ALA A 40 4.67 -3.46 2.24
C ALA A 40 3.91 -4.78 2.49
N ARG A 41 4.17 -5.83 1.70
CA ARG A 41 3.59 -7.17 1.92
C ARG A 41 4.07 -7.79 3.22
N GLU A 42 5.36 -7.70 3.54
CA GLU A 42 5.92 -8.22 4.80
C GLU A 42 5.33 -7.49 6.02
N LYS A 43 5.25 -6.15 5.98
CA LYS A 43 4.62 -5.36 7.04
C LYS A 43 3.14 -5.72 7.15
N LEU A 44 2.39 -5.82 6.05
CA LEU A 44 1.00 -6.29 6.09
C LEU A 44 0.90 -7.69 6.70
N ALA A 45 1.76 -8.64 6.32
CA ALA A 45 1.75 -10.00 6.86
C ALA A 45 2.04 -10.02 8.37
N ALA A 46 3.02 -9.23 8.84
CA ALA A 46 3.35 -9.08 10.25
C ALA A 46 2.16 -8.55 11.08
N HIS A 47 1.35 -7.69 10.48
CA HIS A 47 0.14 -7.12 11.09
C HIS A 47 -1.15 -7.85 10.65
N GLN A 48 -1.07 -9.13 10.24
CA GLN A 48 -2.23 -9.97 9.87
C GLN A 48 -3.15 -9.37 8.78
N GLY A 49 -2.58 -8.58 7.87
CA GLY A 49 -3.30 -7.91 6.78
C GLY A 49 -4.12 -6.70 7.21
N PHE A 50 -3.92 -6.21 8.44
CA PHE A 50 -4.54 -4.97 8.94
C PHE A 50 -3.70 -3.76 8.57
N LEU A 51 -4.21 -2.99 7.61
CA LEU A 51 -3.57 -1.77 7.15
C LEU A 51 -3.42 -0.73 8.28
N ARG A 52 -4.44 -0.58 9.15
CA ARG A 52 -4.35 0.33 10.31
C ARG A 52 -3.20 -0.03 11.23
N ALA A 53 -3.08 -1.31 11.59
CA ALA A 53 -1.98 -1.78 12.43
C ALA A 53 -0.61 -1.62 11.77
N ALA A 54 -0.51 -1.74 10.44
CA ALA A 54 0.72 -1.50 9.70
C ALA A 54 1.10 -0.01 9.57
N LEU A 55 0.13 0.90 9.75
CA LEU A 55 0.31 2.35 9.77
C LEU A 55 0.51 2.90 11.19
N GLU A 56 -0.02 2.21 12.21
CA GLU A 56 0.16 2.51 13.62
C GLU A 56 1.49 1.89 14.11
N HIS A 57 2.57 2.67 13.98
CA HIS A 57 3.94 2.45 14.50
C HIS A 57 4.77 1.33 13.83
#